data_AF-A0AAE6CAP8-F1
#
_entry.id   AF-A0AAE6CAP8-F1
#
_cell.length_a   1.000
_cell.length_b   1.000
_cell.length_c   1.000
_cell.angle_alpha   90.00
_cell.angle_beta   90.00
_cell.angle_gamma   90.00
#
_symmetry.space_group_name_H-M   'P 1'
#
loop_
_entity.id
_entity.type
_entity.pdbx_description
1 polymer ?
#
loop_
_entity_poly.entity_id
_entity_poly.type
_entity_poly.pdbx_seq_one_letter_code
_entity_poly.pdbx_strand_id
1 'polypeptide(L)' 'MSCVSQGDLSRMVRDLPKILKVERTTVSPWLEVIAREVSFSREAAAETYYAIAQPDYVAVLAMTTDSQILLVR' A
#
# COMPACT_ATOMS: atom_id res chain seq x y z
N MET A 1 22.15 12.24 -17.83
CA MET A 1 22.00 12.43 -16.37
C MET A 1 21.26 13.74 -16.16
N SER A 2 19.93 13.69 -15.95
CA SER A 2 19.12 14.90 -15.72
C SER A 2 18.92 15.07 -14.22
N CYS A 3 19.50 16.12 -13.65
CA CYS A 3 19.27 16.51 -12.26
C CYS A 3 17.87 17.09 -12.12
N VAL A 4 17.01 16.42 -11.35
CA VAL A 4 15.72 16.97 -10.90
C VAL A 4 16.01 18.23 -10.08
N SER A 5 15.47 19.37 -10.52
CA SER A 5 15.68 20.65 -9.83
C SER A 5 14.86 20.70 -8.53
N GLN A 6 15.35 21.44 -7.54
CA GLN A 6 14.74 21.59 -6.22
C GLN A 6 13.30 22.17 -6.25
N GLY A 7 12.92 22.84 -7.34
CA GLY A 7 11.55 23.32 -7.59
C GLY A 7 10.55 22.23 -8.01
N ASP A 8 11.03 21.16 -8.64
CA ASP A 8 10.20 20.05 -9.14
C ASP A 8 9.83 19.08 -8.01
N LEU A 9 10.79 18.81 -7.10
CA LEU A 9 10.55 18.09 -5.84
C LEU A 9 9.52 18.79 -4.96
N SER A 10 9.55 20.13 -4.90
CA SER A 10 8.62 20.94 -4.11
C SER A 10 7.20 20.93 -4.65
N ARG A 11 7.03 20.69 -5.96
CA ARG A 11 5.72 20.50 -6.61
C ARG A 11 5.22 19.06 -6.42
N MET A 12 6.06 18.05 -6.66
CA MET A 12 5.70 16.64 -6.39
C MET A 12 5.21 16.42 -4.95
N VAL A 13 5.90 16.97 -3.95
CA VAL A 13 5.50 16.83 -2.53
C VAL A 13 4.14 17.48 -2.23
N ARG A 14 3.72 18.49 -3.00
CA ARG A 14 2.40 19.13 -2.85
C ARG A 14 1.27 18.33 -3.47
N ASP A 15 1.58 17.51 -4.48
CA ASP A 15 0.62 16.74 -5.28
C ASP A 15 0.59 15.23 -4.92
N LEU A 16 1.27 14.83 -3.83
CA LEU A 16 1.15 13.47 -3.32
C LEU A 16 -0.25 13.24 -2.73
N PRO A 17 -0.87 12.07 -2.99
CA PRO A 17 -2.16 11.72 -2.40
C PRO A 17 -2.07 11.72 -0.88
N LYS A 18 -3.03 12.36 -0.22
CA LYS A 18 -3.14 12.42 1.24
C LYS A 18 -4.32 11.61 1.70
N ILE A 19 -4.08 10.72 2.66
CA ILE A 19 -5.14 10.01 3.36
C ILE A 19 -5.71 10.96 4.42
N LEU A 20 -6.97 11.33 4.26
CA LEU A 20 -7.70 12.22 5.17
C LEU A 20 -8.36 11.44 6.32
N LYS A 21 -8.90 10.26 6.01
CA LYS A 21 -9.59 9.39 6.96
C LYS A 21 -9.32 7.93 6.64
N VAL A 22 -9.22 7.12 7.68
CA VAL A 22 -9.15 5.65 7.58
C VAL A 22 -10.23 5.06 8.46
N GLU A 23 -11.04 4.18 7.89
CA GLU A 23 -12.07 3.43 8.59
C GLU A 23 -11.87 1.93 8.37
N ARG A 24 -11.94 1.15 9.44
CA ARG A 24 -11.77 -0.30 9.41
C ARG A 24 -13.07 -0.96 9.78
N THR A 25 -13.51 -1.90 8.96
CA THR A 25 -14.74 -2.66 9.19
C THR A 25 -14.41 -4.14 9.21
N THR A 26 -14.49 -4.75 10.39
CA THR A 26 -14.40 -6.21 10.53
C THR A 26 -15.66 -6.83 9.98
N VAL A 27 -15.53 -7.60 8.89
CA VAL A 27 -16.65 -8.30 8.24
C VAL A 27 -16.76 -9.73 8.78
N SER A 28 -15.63 -10.36 9.08
CA SER A 28 -15.56 -11.71 9.64
C SER A 28 -14.22 -11.92 10.38
N PRO A 29 -14.00 -13.07 11.03
CA PRO A 29 -12.69 -13.40 11.62
C PRO A 29 -11.52 -13.40 10.62
N TRP A 30 -11.80 -13.48 9.32
CA TRP A 30 -10.79 -13.59 8.26
C TRP A 30 -10.73 -12.37 7.35
N LEU A 31 -11.68 -11.43 7.48
CA LEU A 31 -11.85 -10.32 6.56
C LEU A 31 -12.09 -9.02 7.31
N GLU A 32 -11.16 -8.09 7.12
CA GLU A 32 -11.33 -6.69 7.48
C GLU A 32 -11.19 -5.83 6.22
N VAL A 33 -12.15 -4.93 6.01
CA VAL A 33 -12.13 -3.96 4.92
C VAL A 33 -11.63 -2.62 5.47
N ILE A 34 -10.70 -1.99 4.76
CA ILE A 34 -10.16 -0.68 5.08
C ILE A 34 -10.65 0.31 4.02
N ALA A 35 -11.48 1.26 4.43
CA ALA A 35 -11.88 2.41 3.62
C ALA A 35 -10.96 3.60 3.92
N ARG A 36 -10.42 4.24 2.89
CA ARG A 36 -9.55 5.41 3.00
C ARG A 36 -10.13 6.56 2.17
N GLU A 37 -10.38 7.69 2.80
CA GLU A 37 -10.66 8.93 2.07
C GLU A 37 -9.33 9.54 1.65
N VAL A 38 -9.13 9.71 0.35
CA VAL A 38 -7.88 10.16 -0.27
C VAL A 38 -8.12 11.43 -1.07
N SER A 39 -7.31 12.46 -0.83
CA SER A 39 -7.29 13.70 -1.61
C SER A 39 -6.00 13.75 -2.44
N PHE A 40 -6.14 13.84 -3.77
CA PHE A 40 -5.01 13.91 -4.71
C PHE A 40 -4.50 15.33 -4.93
N SER A 41 -5.33 16.35 -4.66
CA SER A 41 -4.95 17.75 -4.71
C SER A 41 -5.82 18.54 -3.75
N ARG A 42 -5.40 19.77 -3.41
CA ARG A 42 -6.11 20.62 -2.45
C ARG A 42 -7.53 21.01 -2.89
N GLU A 43 -7.79 21.00 -4.19
CA GLU A 43 -9.03 21.49 -4.80
C GLU A 43 -9.95 20.34 -5.24
N ALA A 44 -9.41 19.13 -5.36
CA ALA A 44 -10.19 17.94 -5.69
C ALA A 44 -10.98 17.44 -4.47
N ALA A 45 -12.19 16.94 -4.73
CA ALA A 45 -12.96 16.20 -3.74
C ALA A 45 -12.17 14.96 -3.28
N ALA A 46 -12.36 14.59 -2.01
CA ALA A 46 -11.82 13.34 -1.50
C ALA A 46 -12.56 12.15 -2.12
N GLU A 47 -11.82 11.12 -2.49
CA GLU A 47 -12.35 9.87 -3.03
C GLU A 47 -12.12 8.73 -2.03
N THR A 48 -13.06 7.78 -1.95
CA THR A 48 -12.96 6.63 -1.05
C THR A 48 -12.34 5.44 -1.76
N TYR A 49 -11.20 4.97 -1.25
CA TYR A 49 -10.51 3.76 -1.70
C TYR A 49 -10.70 2.63 -0.70
N TYR A 50 -11.06 1.46 -1.20
CA TYR A 50 -11.21 0.25 -0.41
C TYR A 50 -10.01 -0.67 -0.59
N ALA A 51 -9.55 -1.25 0.51
CA ALA A 51 -8.56 -2.31 0.53
C ALA A 51 -8.99 -3.41 1.50
N ILE A 52 -8.46 -4.61 1.32
CA ILE A 52 -8.56 -5.66 2.32
C ILE A 52 -7.35 -5.58 3.24
N ALA A 53 -7.57 -5.66 4.56
CA ALA A 53 -6.49 -5.78 5.52
C ALA A 53 -5.78 -7.13 5.29
N GLN A 54 -4.49 -7.08 5.00
CA GLN A 54 -3.68 -8.28 4.81
C GLN A 54 -3.06 -8.65 6.16
N PRO A 55 -3.30 -9.86 6.68
CA PRO A 55 -2.59 -10.32 7.87
C PRO A 55 -1.11 -10.50 7.54
N ASP A 56 -0.25 -10.29 8.53
CA ASP A 56 1.16 -10.59 8.41
C ASP A 56 1.34 -12.09 8.15
N TYR A 57 2.22 -12.43 7.20
CA TYR A 57 2.55 -13.81 6.88
C TYR A 57 4.05 -14.00 6.73
N VAL A 58 4.51 -15.20 7.06
CA VAL A 58 5.91 -15.61 6.87
C VAL A 58 5.95 -16.67 5.79
N ALA A 59 6.87 -16.50 4.84
CA ALA A 59 7.23 -17.52 3.87
C ALA A 59 8.69 -17.90 4.07
N VAL A 60 9.01 -19.18 3.87
CA VAL A 60 10.37 -19.70 3.98
C VAL A 60 10.78 -20.28 2.63
N LEU A 61 11.93 -19.85 2.13
CA LEU A 61 12.60 -20.50 1.02
C LEU A 61 13.60 -21.51 1.58
N ALA A 62 13.21 -22.78 1.59
CA ALA A 62 14.09 -23.87 1.99
C ALA A 62 14.73 -24.51 0.75
N MET A 63 16.06 -24.66 0.80
CA MET A 63 16.87 -25.21 -0.29
C MET A 63 17.72 -26.38 0.21
N THR A 64 17.78 -27.47 -0.55
CA THR A 64 18.67 -28.59 -0.26
C THR A 64 20.12 -28.26 -0.62
N THR A 65 21.08 -29.08 -0.17
CA THR A 65 22.48 -28.99 -0.62
C THR A 65 22.62 -29.10 -2.14
N ASP A 66 21.67 -29.80 -2.77
CA ASP A 66 21.64 -30.06 -4.21
C ASP A 66 20.84 -28.98 -4.97
N SER A 67 20.60 -27.82 -4.33
CA SER A 67 19.90 -26.66 -4.90
C SER A 67 18.44 -26.91 -5.30
N GLN A 68 17.76 -27.87 -4.64
CA GLN A 68 16.33 -28.11 -4.86
C GLN A 68 15.50 -27.28 -3.88
N ILE A 69 14.38 -26.73 -4.34
CA ILE A 69 13.46 -25.92 -3.52
C ILE A 69 12.34 -26.80 -2.97
N LEU A 70 12.11 -26.74 -1.66
CA LEU A 70 10.99 -27.43 -1.02
C LEU A 70 9.70 -26.62 -1.15
N LEU A 71 8.67 -27.25 -1.72
CA LEU A 71 7.33 -26.69 -1.89
C LEU A 71 6.30 -27.56 -1.17
N VAL A 72 5.27 -26.93 -0.63
CA VAL A 72 4.10 -27.60 -0.02
C VAL A 72 2.97 -27.65 -1.06
N ARG A 73 2.21 -28.75 -1.09
CA ARG A 73 1.04 -28.93 -1.95
C ARG A 73 -0.25 -28.56 -1.23
#